data_AF-A0A9E4MKX1-F1
#
_entry.id   AF-A0A9E4MKX1-F1
#
_cell.length_a   1.000
_cell.length_b   1.000
_cell.length_c   1.000
_cell.angle_alpha   90.00
_cell.angle_beta   90.00
_cell.angle_gamma   90.00
#
_symmetry.space_group_name_H-M   'P 1'
#
loop_
_entity.id
_entity.type
_entity.pdbx_description
1 polymer ?
#
loop_
_entity_poly.entity_id
_entity_poly.type
_entity_poly.pdbx_seq_one_letter_code
_entity_poly.pdbx_strand_id
1 'polypeptide(L)'
;MMKTILSLIVISLLGSFLLPKAAQADSAYDIVCEYKYKIGDGSWINDTSQGTTSAIAKARRSNYLKRQEEKAKEAGLSFQVIYMFCRDPWGNSSDSD
;
A
#
# COMPACT_ATOMS: atom_id res chain seq x y z
N MET A 1 21.33 18.73 -45.30
CA MET A 1 20.23 18.16 -44.49
C MET A 1 20.75 17.94 -43.08
N MET A 2 20.35 18.76 -42.11
CA MET A 2 20.70 18.58 -40.69
C MET A 2 19.73 17.60 -40.05
N LYS A 3 20.25 16.52 -39.45
CA LYS A 3 19.48 15.61 -38.59
C LYS A 3 19.49 16.19 -37.17
N THR A 4 18.39 16.79 -36.76
CA THR A 4 18.19 17.25 -35.38
C THR A 4 17.97 16.02 -34.50
N ILE A 5 18.97 15.65 -33.70
CA ILE A 5 18.84 14.58 -32.71
C ILE A 5 18.27 15.22 -31.45
N LEU A 6 16.96 15.08 -31.23
CA LEU A 6 16.34 15.40 -29.94
C LEU A 6 16.84 14.40 -28.90
N SER A 7 17.78 14.84 -28.07
CA SER A 7 18.24 14.07 -26.92
C SER A 7 17.18 14.15 -25.81
N LEU A 8 16.45 13.06 -25.60
CA LEU A 8 15.53 12.90 -24.46
C LEU A 8 16.35 12.69 -23.19
N ILE A 9 16.46 13.74 -22.38
CA ILE A 9 17.01 13.63 -21.02
C ILE A 9 15.92 12.98 -20.15
N VAL A 10 16.05 11.67 -19.94
CA VAL A 10 15.26 10.95 -18.93
C VAL A 10 15.85 11.32 -17.57
N ILE A 11 15.24 12.28 -16.89
CA ILE A 11 15.54 12.58 -15.49
C ILE A 11 14.94 11.44 -14.67
N SER A 12 15.70 10.37 -14.46
CA SER A 12 15.40 9.34 -13.48
C SER A 12 15.52 9.96 -12.09
N LEU A 13 14.44 10.57 -11.62
CA LEU A 13 14.23 10.88 -10.22
C LEU A 13 14.30 9.55 -9.47
N LEU A 14 15.46 9.28 -8.87
CA LEU A 14 15.65 8.29 -7.81
C LEU A 14 14.73 8.73 -6.67
N GLY A 15 13.47 8.33 -6.76
CA GLY A 15 12.52 8.43 -5.68
C GLY A 15 13.10 7.62 -4.54
N SER A 16 13.61 8.32 -3.53
CA SER A 16 13.91 7.77 -2.23
C SER A 16 12.66 7.06 -1.77
N PHE A 17 12.61 5.74 -1.99
CA PHE A 17 11.58 4.86 -1.45
C PHE A 17 11.71 5.00 0.07
N LEU A 18 10.89 5.89 0.64
CA LEU A 18 10.54 5.85 2.03
C LEU A 18 9.94 4.47 2.24
N LEU A 19 10.78 3.57 2.74
CA LEU A 19 10.41 2.22 3.14
C LEU A 19 9.11 2.32 3.94
N PRO A 20 8.08 1.51 3.64
CA PRO A 20 6.89 1.48 4.45
C PRO A 20 7.36 1.20 5.88
N LYS A 21 7.13 2.15 6.78
CA LYS A 21 7.29 1.90 8.20
C LYS A 21 6.31 0.78 8.48
N ALA A 22 6.83 -0.44 8.72
CA ALA A 22 6.01 -1.53 9.21
C ALA A 22 5.19 -0.95 10.35
N ALA A 23 3.86 -1.00 10.24
CA ALA A 23 3.03 -0.67 11.37
C ALA A 23 3.48 -1.63 12.47
N GLN A 24 4.20 -1.10 13.46
CA GLN A 24 4.59 -1.86 14.64
C GLN A 24 3.30 -2.11 15.40
N ALA A 25 3.07 -3.36 15.79
CA ALA A 25 1.93 -3.70 16.63
C ALA A 25 1.93 -2.75 17.84
N ASP A 26 0.92 -1.88 17.97
CA ASP A 26 0.82 -0.97 19.13
C ASP A 26 0.67 -1.80 20.42
N SER A 27 0.12 -3.02 20.30
CA SER A 27 0.15 -4.03 21.36
C SER A 27 0.41 -5.43 20.80
N ALA A 28 1.01 -6.31 21.62
CA ALA A 28 1.13 -7.74 21.32
C ALA A 28 -0.24 -8.46 21.20
N TYR A 29 -1.35 -7.74 21.44
CA TYR A 29 -2.72 -8.25 21.43
C TYR A 29 -3.57 -7.67 20.28
N ASP A 30 -2.96 -6.99 19.32
CA ASP A 30 -3.70 -6.44 18.20
C ASP A 30 -3.92 -7.47 17.08
N ILE A 31 -5.09 -7.41 16.46
CA ILE A 31 -5.37 -8.11 15.21
C ILE A 31 -4.69 -7.35 14.08
N VAL A 32 -3.92 -8.07 13.26
CA VAL A 32 -3.15 -7.52 12.14
C VAL A 32 -3.76 -7.99 10.83
N CYS A 33 -4.20 -7.05 9.99
CA CYS A 33 -4.63 -7.34 8.62
C CYS A 33 -3.54 -6.96 7.63
N GLU A 34 -3.12 -7.93 6.83
CA GLU A 34 -2.12 -7.79 5.78
C GLU A 34 -2.79 -7.53 4.43
N TYR A 35 -2.17 -6.66 3.63
CA TYR A 35 -2.62 -6.32 2.30
C TYR A 35 -1.45 -5.82 1.46
N LYS A 36 -1.64 -5.80 0.15
CA LYS A 36 -0.72 -5.14 -0.77
C LYS A 36 -1.50 -4.28 -1.75
N TYR A 37 -0.90 -3.16 -2.16
CA TYR A 37 -1.50 -2.26 -3.13
C TYR A 37 -0.47 -1.77 -4.15
N LYS A 38 -0.94 -1.33 -5.30
CA LYS A 38 -0.12 -0.79 -6.39
C LYS A 38 -0.78 0.46 -6.96
N ILE A 39 0.04 1.47 -7.27
CA ILE A 39 -0.36 2.73 -7.92
C ILE A 39 0.31 2.81 -9.28
N GLY A 40 -0.47 3.09 -10.33
CA GLY A 40 -0.02 3.10 -11.73
C GLY A 40 0.71 1.81 -12.10
N ASP A 41 1.81 1.95 -12.84
CA ASP A 41 2.70 0.84 -13.20
C ASP A 41 3.78 0.54 -12.14
N GLY A 42 3.69 1.15 -10.96
CA GLY A 42 4.65 0.98 -9.87
C GLY A 42 4.77 -0.44 -9.32
N SER A 43 5.66 -0.62 -8.34
CA SER A 43 5.80 -1.89 -7.63
C SER A 43 4.67 -2.11 -6.63
N TRP A 44 4.38 -3.37 -6.29
CA TRP A 44 3.49 -3.69 -5.18
C TRP A 44 4.11 -3.24 -3.86
N ILE A 45 3.30 -2.57 -3.03
CA ILE A 45 3.64 -2.14 -1.68
C ILE A 45 2.92 -3.09 -0.71
N ASN A 46 3.69 -3.78 0.13
CA ASN A 46 3.14 -4.59 1.23
C ASN A 46 2.95 -3.69 2.45
N ASP A 47 1.79 -3.80 3.10
CA ASP A 47 1.45 -2.96 4.24
C ASP A 47 0.49 -3.71 5.19
N THR A 48 0.34 -3.18 6.39
CA THR A 48 -0.50 -3.78 7.42
C THR A 48 -1.36 -2.72 8.11
N SER A 49 -2.41 -3.19 8.76
CA SER A 49 -3.29 -2.36 9.58
C SER A 49 -3.66 -3.14 10.82
N GLN A 50 -3.80 -2.46 11.94
CA GLN A 50 -3.97 -3.11 13.23
C GLN A 50 -5.20 -2.60 13.97
N GLY A 51 -5.75 -3.42 14.85
CA GLY A 51 -6.79 -2.99 15.77
C GLY A 51 -7.06 -4.01 16.86
N THR A 52 -7.64 -3.57 17.97
CA THR A 52 -8.07 -4.45 19.06
C THR A 52 -9.18 -5.44 18.65
N THR A 53 -9.82 -5.20 17.50
CA THR A 53 -10.76 -6.13 16.86
C THR A 53 -10.49 -6.20 15.35
N SER A 54 -10.93 -7.30 14.71
CA SER A 54 -10.81 -7.46 13.24
C SER A 54 -11.56 -6.36 12.50
N ALA A 55 -12.73 -5.94 13.01
CA ALA A 55 -13.49 -4.83 12.46
C ALA A 55 -12.70 -3.51 12.48
N ILE A 56 -12.01 -3.21 13.58
CA ILE A 56 -11.18 -1.99 13.70
C ILE A 56 -9.97 -2.06 12.75
N ALA A 57 -9.28 -3.21 12.69
CA ALA A 57 -8.15 -3.41 11.79
C ALA A 57 -8.57 -3.21 10.31
N LYS A 58 -9.67 -3.87 9.91
CA LYS A 58 -10.25 -3.73 8.56
C LYS A 58 -10.70 -2.30 8.26
N ALA A 59 -11.34 -1.61 9.21
CA ALA A 59 -11.75 -0.22 9.02
C ALA A 59 -10.54 0.72 8.82
N ARG A 60 -9.47 0.54 9.58
CA ARG A 60 -8.21 1.29 9.43
C ARG A 60 -7.56 1.03 8.06
N ARG A 61 -7.51 -0.25 7.63
CA ARG A 61 -7.08 -0.64 6.27
C ARG A 61 -7.86 0.11 5.20
N SER A 62 -9.19 0.04 5.24
CA SER A 62 -10.05 0.65 4.24
C SER A 62 -9.89 2.17 4.20
N ASN A 63 -9.81 2.83 5.36
CA ASN A 63 -9.57 4.27 5.43
C ASN A 63 -8.21 4.66 4.85
N TYR A 64 -7.17 3.86 5.08
CA TYR A 64 -5.85 4.12 4.49
C TYR A 64 -5.86 3.93 2.97
N LEU A 65 -6.36 2.80 2.49
CA LEU A 65 -6.43 2.50 1.05
C LEU A 65 -7.27 3.53 0.29
N LYS A 66 -8.39 3.99 0.86
CA LYS A 66 -9.21 5.05 0.27
C LYS A 66 -8.39 6.33 0.02
N ARG A 67 -7.54 6.74 0.96
CA ARG A 67 -6.65 7.90 0.77
C ARG A 67 -5.59 7.66 -0.30
N GLN A 68 -5.10 6.43 -0.44
CA GLN A 68 -4.14 6.09 -1.51
C GLN A 68 -4.83 6.08 -2.88
N GLU A 69 -6.06 5.57 -2.95
CA GLU A 69 -6.88 5.58 -4.15
C GLU A 69 -7.22 7.02 -4.59
N GLU A 70 -7.60 7.89 -3.66
CA GLU A 70 -7.86 9.31 -3.92
C GLU A 70 -6.62 10.00 -4.51
N LYS A 71 -5.43 9.78 -3.93
CA LYS A 71 -4.16 10.30 -4.46
C LYS A 71 -3.83 9.76 -5.85
N ALA A 72 -4.06 8.46 -6.08
CA ALA A 72 -3.84 7.85 -7.39
C ALA A 72 -4.78 8.49 -8.43
N LYS A 73 -6.05 8.68 -8.08
CA LYS A 73 -7.05 9.33 -8.93
C LYS A 73 -6.69 10.78 -9.25
N GLU A 74 -6.28 11.57 -8.26
CA GLU A 74 -5.83 12.95 -8.45
C GLU A 74 -4.61 13.04 -9.39
N ALA A 75 -3.74 12.03 -9.37
CA ALA A 75 -2.59 11.91 -10.27
C ALA A 75 -2.92 11.28 -11.64
N GLY A 76 -4.16 10.87 -11.90
CA GLY A 76 -4.55 10.18 -13.13
C GLY A 76 -3.96 8.76 -13.27
N LEU A 77 -3.66 8.10 -12.16
CA LEU A 77 -3.05 6.77 -12.09
C LEU A 77 -4.07 5.71 -11.65
N SER A 78 -3.87 4.46 -12.10
CA SER A 78 -4.66 3.33 -11.62
C SER A 78 -4.35 2.97 -10.17
N PHE A 79 -5.33 2.43 -9.44
CA PHE A 79 -5.14 1.88 -8.10
C PHE A 79 -5.59 0.42 -8.07
N GLN A 80 -4.77 -0.46 -7.50
CA GLN A 80 -5.09 -1.88 -7.33
C GLN A 80 -4.75 -2.32 -5.91
N VAL A 81 -5.57 -3.21 -5.35
CA VAL A 81 -5.39 -3.78 -4.02
C VAL A 81 -5.62 -5.28 -4.04
N ILE A 82 -4.83 -6.00 -3.25
CA ILE A 82 -5.03 -7.41 -2.91
C ILE A 82 -5.08 -7.51 -1.39
N TYR A 83 -6.21 -7.96 -0.87
CA TYR A 83 -6.34 -8.32 0.54
C TYR A 83 -5.76 -9.72 0.75
N MET A 84 -5.01 -9.91 1.84
CA MET A 84 -4.31 -11.17 2.10
C MET A 84 -4.99 -11.97 3.22
N PHE A 85 -4.78 -11.58 4.47
CA PHE A 85 -5.41 -12.22 5.62
C PHE A 85 -5.43 -11.27 6.81
N CYS A 86 -6.28 -11.57 7.80
CA CYS A 86 -6.20 -10.97 9.12
C CYS A 86 -5.81 -12.04 10.13
N ARG A 87 -4.75 -11.79 10.90
CA ARG A 87 -4.23 -12.66 11.94
C ARG A 87 -4.56 -12.08 13.32
N ASP A 88 -5.08 -12.92 14.20
CA ASP A 88 -5.20 -12.59 15.62
C ASP A 88 -3.87 -12.77 16.37
N PRO A 89 -3.75 -12.24 17.61
CA PRO A 89 -2.53 -12.34 18.39
C PRO A 89 -2.03 -13.77 18.66
N TRP A 90 -2.94 -14.75 18.62
CA TRP A 90 -2.67 -16.16 18.87
C TRP A 90 -2.31 -16.91 17.59
N GLY A 91 -2.27 -16.23 16.45
CA GLY A 91 -1.87 -16.76 15.17
C GLY A 91 -3.00 -17.37 14.33
N ASN A 92 -4.25 -17.28 14.78
CA ASN A 92 -5.38 -17.71 13.94
C ASN A 92 -5.61 -16.67 12.85
N SER A 93 -5.74 -17.13 11.61
CA SER A 93 -6.05 -16.28 10.46
C SER A 93 -7.47 -16.49 9.98
N SER A 94 -8.16 -15.40 9.66
CA SER A 94 -9.35 -15.46 8.82
C SER A 94 -9.02 -14.97 7.41
N ASP A 95 -9.68 -15.59 6.43
CA ASP A 95 -9.60 -15.18 5.04
C ASP A 95 -9.99 -13.71 4.90
N SER A 96 -9.32 -13.01 3.99
CA SER A 96 -9.66 -11.64 3.67
C SER A 96 -10.98 -11.56 2.91
N ASP A 97 -11.84 -10.62 3.31
CA ASP A 97 -13.12 -10.28 2.64
C ASP A 97 -12.98 -10.01 1.14
#